data_AF-A0A3M1BZL6-F1
#
_entry.id   AF-A0A3M1BZL6-F1
#
_cell.length_a   1.000
_cell.length_b   1.000
_cell.length_c   1.000
_cell.angle_alpha   90.00
_cell.angle_beta   90.00
_cell.angle_gamma   90.00
#
_symmetry.space_group_name_H-M   'P 1'
#
loop_
_entity.id
_entity.type
_entity.pdbx_description
1 polymer ?
#
loop_
_entity_poly.entity_id
_entity_poly.type
_entity_poly.pdbx_seq_one_letter_code
_entity_poly.pdbx_strand_id
1 'polypeptide(L)'
;MDFDDKLILGLKNPITQTRMFVIELIGRRRVEKAVEHLCQLARDSEDTYELVTIFNALHAIGAQGALECMKELADRKNNHILKKHIEQLLG
;
A
#
# COMPACT_ATOMS: atom_id res chain seq x y z
N MET A 1 15.08 1.74 -17.25
CA MET A 1 14.41 1.65 -15.94
C MET A 1 14.41 3.03 -15.33
N ASP A 2 13.23 3.64 -15.26
CA ASP A 2 13.07 4.96 -14.64
C ASP A 2 13.13 4.84 -13.09
N PHE A 3 13.04 5.96 -12.39
CA PHE A 3 13.12 5.96 -10.93
C PHE A 3 11.94 5.20 -10.28
N ASP A 4 10.74 5.34 -10.85
CA ASP A 4 9.54 4.72 -10.30
C ASP A 4 9.54 3.20 -10.51
N ASP A 5 10.14 2.70 -11.60
CA ASP A 5 10.41 1.27 -11.79
C ASP A 5 11.36 0.72 -10.70
N LYS A 6 12.36 1.51 -10.30
CA LYS A 6 13.28 1.13 -9.22
C LYS A 6 12.55 1.06 -7.88
N LEU A 7 11.60 1.96 -7.63
CA LEU A 7 10.75 1.90 -6.45
C LEU A 7 9.89 0.64 -6.44
N ILE A 8 9.27 0.31 -7.58
CA ILE A 8 8.49 -0.93 -7.71
C ILE A 8 9.35 -2.16 -7.42
N LEU A 9 10.58 -2.23 -7.92
CA LEU A 9 11.50 -3.31 -7.57
C LEU A 9 11.84 -3.35 -6.09
N GLY A 10 11.95 -2.19 -5.44
CA GLY A 10 12.17 -2.06 -4.01
C GLY A 10 11.08 -2.70 -3.14
N LEU A 11 9.86 -2.90 -3.67
CA LEU A 11 8.80 -3.62 -2.98
C LEU A 11 9.16 -5.10 -2.71
N LYS A 12 10.16 -5.66 -3.40
CA LYS A 12 10.64 -7.03 -3.17
C LYS A 12 11.75 -7.12 -2.11
N ASN A 13 12.08 -6.02 -1.43
CA ASN A 13 13.14 -6.02 -0.44
C ASN A 13 12.78 -6.94 0.74
N PRO A 14 13.66 -7.88 1.14
CA PRO A 14 13.37 -8.81 2.23
C PRO A 14 13.30 -8.13 3.60
N ILE A 15 13.92 -6.96 3.75
CA ILE A 15 13.89 -6.18 4.98
C ILE A 15 12.60 -5.34 5.01
N THR A 16 11.69 -5.69 5.91
CA THR A 16 10.38 -5.03 6.05
C THR A 16 10.49 -3.52 6.22
N GLN A 17 11.43 -3.03 7.03
CA GLN A 17 11.64 -1.59 7.23
C GLN A 17 12.03 -0.87 5.94
N THR A 18 12.90 -1.48 5.13
CA THR A 18 13.29 -0.92 3.82
C THR A 18 12.12 -0.97 2.85
N ARG A 19 11.34 -2.05 2.85
CA ARG A 19 10.14 -2.18 2.01
C ARG A 19 9.08 -1.13 2.37
N MET A 20 8.82 -0.91 3.66
CA MET A 20 7.90 0.14 4.15
C MET A 20 8.35 1.55 3.72
N PHE A 21 9.66 1.85 3.79
CA PHE A 21 10.19 3.12 3.29
C PHE A 21 9.94 3.29 1.78
N VAL A 22 10.09 2.23 1.00
CA VAL A 22 9.80 2.24 -0.44
C VAL A 22 8.30 2.47 -0.69
N ILE A 23 7.42 1.79 0.05
CA ILE A 23 5.96 1.96 -0.04
C ILE A 23 5.58 3.42 0.25
N GLU A 24 6.12 4.01 1.30
CA GLU A 24 5.86 5.41 1.67
C GLU A 24 6.30 6.37 0.55
N LEU A 25 7.48 6.14 -0.02
CA LEU A 25 8.01 6.96 -1.11
C LEU A 25 7.16 6.84 -2.39
N ILE A 26 6.66 5.65 -2.70
CA ILE A 26 5.70 5.40 -3.78
C ILE A 26 4.42 6.22 -3.57
N GLY A 27 3.86 6.21 -2.37
CA GLY A 27 2.67 6.99 -2.02
C GLY A 27 2.88 8.48 -2.16
N ARG A 28 3.97 9.02 -1.59
CA ARG A 28 4.33 10.44 -1.68
C ARG A 28 4.52 10.93 -3.11
N ARG A 29 5.04 10.08 -3.98
CA ARG A 29 5.25 10.38 -5.40
C ARG A 29 4.02 10.10 -6.27
N ARG A 30 2.97 9.52 -5.69
CA ARG A 30 1.74 9.11 -6.40
C ARG A 30 2.04 8.23 -7.62
N VAL A 31 2.88 7.21 -7.45
CA VAL A 31 3.26 6.31 -8.55
C VAL A 31 2.09 5.39 -8.90
N GLU A 32 1.23 5.81 -9.83
CA GLU A 32 0.02 5.06 -10.22
C GLU A 32 0.33 3.66 -10.74
N LYS A 33 1.42 3.49 -11.50
CA LYS A 33 1.84 2.17 -12.00
C LYS A 33 2.23 1.17 -10.90
N ALA A 34 2.37 1.61 -9.64
CA ALA A 34 2.65 0.74 -8.51
C ALA A 34 1.39 0.17 -7.84
N VAL A 35 0.18 0.62 -8.21
CA VAL A 35 -1.08 0.25 -7.53
C VAL A 35 -1.26 -1.27 -7.48
N GLU A 36 -1.12 -1.98 -8.60
CA GLU A 36 -1.29 -3.43 -8.63
C GLU A 36 -0.26 -4.16 -7.74
N HIS A 37 0.99 -3.69 -7.73
CA HIS A 37 2.04 -4.26 -6.89
C HIS A 37 1.80 -4.02 -5.40
N LEU A 38 1.32 -2.84 -5.02
CA LEU A 38 0.92 -2.54 -3.65
C LEU A 38 -0.29 -3.39 -3.21
N CYS A 39 -1.27 -3.56 -4.08
CA CYS A 39 -2.42 -4.42 -3.83
C CYS A 39 -2.03 -5.88 -3.61
N GLN A 40 -1.13 -6.42 -4.44
CA GLN A 40 -0.61 -7.76 -4.26
C GLN A 40 0.15 -7.88 -2.93
N LEU A 41 1.02 -6.91 -2.62
CA LEU A 41 1.75 -6.90 -1.36
C LEU A 41 0.83 -6.84 -0.13
N ALA A 42 -0.27 -6.09 -0.20
CA ALA A 42 -1.25 -6.04 0.88
C ALA A 42 -2.07 -7.33 1.01
N ARG A 43 -2.30 -8.07 -0.08
CA ARG A 43 -2.90 -9.43 0.00
C ARG A 43 -1.97 -10.37 0.75
N ASP A 44 -0.68 -10.31 0.45
CA ASP A 44 0.33 -11.23 0.97
C ASP A 44 0.82 -10.89 2.39
N SER A 45 0.75 -9.62 2.80
CA SER A 45 1.22 -9.18 4.12
C SER A 45 0.20 -9.42 5.23
N GLU A 46 0.65 -10.00 6.34
CA GLU A 46 -0.11 -10.11 7.60
C GLU A 46 0.40 -9.13 8.67
N ASP A 47 1.45 -8.35 8.36
CA ASP A 47 2.00 -7.35 9.28
C ASP A 47 1.12 -6.10 9.27
N THR A 48 0.59 -5.74 10.44
CA THR A 48 -0.36 -4.62 10.56
C THR A 48 0.28 -3.27 10.24
N TYR A 49 1.55 -3.06 10.58
CA TYR A 49 2.24 -1.80 10.28
C TYR A 49 2.54 -1.66 8.79
N GLU A 50 2.94 -2.76 8.15
CA GLU A 50 3.12 -2.82 6.71
C GLU A 50 1.80 -2.55 5.97
N LEU A 51 0.71 -3.20 6.38
CA LEU A 51 -0.63 -2.97 5.81
C LEU A 51 -1.02 -1.50 5.94
N VAL A 52 -0.89 -0.88 7.12
CA VAL A 52 -1.17 0.55 7.31
C VAL A 52 -0.35 1.41 6.35
N THR A 53 0.93 1.08 6.15
CA THR A 53 1.82 1.82 5.25
C THR A 53 1.38 1.68 3.79
N ILE A 54 0.97 0.48 3.37
CA ILE A 54 0.45 0.23 2.02
C ILE A 54 -0.85 0.98 1.78
N PHE A 55 -1.78 0.96 2.74
CA PHE A 55 -3.05 1.66 2.61
C PHE A 55 -2.88 3.18 2.57
N ASN A 56 -1.93 3.73 3.35
CA ASN A 56 -1.56 5.14 3.24
C ASN A 56 -1.02 5.49 1.85
N ALA A 57 -0.18 4.62 1.27
CA ALA A 57 0.36 4.84 -0.06
C ALA A 57 -0.73 4.75 -1.15
N LEU A 58 -1.60 3.75 -1.09
CA LEU A 58 -2.74 3.60 -2.00
C LEU A 58 -3.69 4.81 -1.93
N HIS A 59 -4.00 5.27 -0.72
CA HIS A 59 -4.80 6.47 -0.51
C HIS A 59 -4.13 7.73 -1.08
N ALA A 60 -2.82 7.90 -0.84
CA ALA A 60 -2.07 9.05 -1.35
C ALA A 60 -1.95 9.07 -2.88
N ILE A 61 -1.89 7.90 -3.52
CA ILE A 61 -1.95 7.76 -4.99
C ILE A 61 -3.31 8.24 -5.50
N GLY A 62 -4.41 7.83 -4.85
CA GLY A 62 -5.76 8.35 -5.15
C GLY A 62 -6.36 7.88 -6.48
N ALA A 63 -5.70 6.96 -7.19
CA ALA A 63 -6.23 6.34 -8.39
C ALA A 63 -7.46 5.47 -8.06
N GLN A 64 -8.42 5.40 -8.98
CA GLN A 64 -9.66 4.62 -8.78
C GLN A 64 -9.36 3.16 -8.38
N GLY A 65 -8.43 2.51 -9.07
CA GLY A 65 -8.02 1.14 -8.74
C GLY A 65 -7.37 0.99 -7.36
N ALA A 66 -6.75 2.05 -6.83
CA ALA A 66 -6.19 2.04 -5.48
C ALA A 66 -7.31 2.05 -4.42
N LEU A 67 -8.33 2.89 -4.62
CA LEU A 67 -9.48 2.98 -3.71
C LEU A 67 -10.33 1.71 -3.72
N GLU A 68 -10.54 1.11 -4.90
CA GLU A 68 -11.24 -0.18 -5.05
C GLU A 68 -10.51 -1.30 -4.32
N CYS A 69 -9.19 -1.38 -4.51
CA CYS A 69 -8.33 -2.33 -3.81
C CYS A 69 -8.36 -2.16 -2.29
N MET A 70 -8.32 -0.92 -1.79
CA MET A 70 -8.45 -0.65 -0.35
C MET A 70 -9.77 -1.20 0.21
N LYS A 71 -10.90 -0.96 -0.49
CA LYS A 71 -12.21 -1.47 -0.06
C LYS A 71 -12.25 -3.00 -0.05
N GLU A 72 -11.78 -3.65 -1.12
CA GLU A 72 -11.72 -5.11 -1.23
C GLU A 72 -10.93 -5.74 -0.06
N LEU A 73 -9.80 -5.15 0.29
CA LEU A 73 -8.88 -5.68 1.30
C LEU A 73 -9.33 -5.41 2.74
N ALA A 74 -10.01 -4.28 2.98
CA ALA A 74 -10.56 -3.92 4.29
C ALA A 74 -11.48 -5.01 4.84
N ASP A 75 -12.35 -5.53 3.97
CA ASP A 75 -13.33 -6.56 4.31
C ASP A 75 -12.69 -7.93 4.57
N ARG A 76 -11.55 -8.21 3.94
CA ARG A 76 -10.88 -9.53 4.01
C ARG A 76 -9.94 -9.69 5.20
N LYS A 77 -9.22 -8.64 5.59
CA LYS A 77 -8.12 -8.77 6.58
C LYS A 77 -8.59 -8.97 8.02
N ASN A 78 -9.90 -8.82 8.31
CA ASN A 78 -10.49 -8.94 9.66
C ASN A 78 -9.63 -8.28 10.77
N ASN A 79 -9.03 -7.11 10.45
CA ASN A 79 -8.08 -6.43 11.32
C ASN A 79 -8.71 -5.12 11.79
N HIS A 80 -9.05 -5.05 13.08
CA HIS A 80 -9.76 -3.90 13.64
C HIS A 80 -8.94 -2.60 13.58
N ILE A 81 -7.62 -2.68 13.77
CA ILE A 81 -6.72 -1.53 13.70
C ILE A 81 -6.71 -0.98 12.26
N LEU A 82 -6.50 -1.87 11.29
CA LEU A 82 -6.50 -1.53 9.88
C LEU A 82 -7.85 -0.96 9.44
N LYS A 83 -8.96 -1.58 9.86
CA LYS A 83 -10.31 -1.11 9.54
C LYS A 83 -10.57 0.31 10.05
N LYS A 84 -10.26 0.57 11.32
CA LYS A 84 -10.40 1.91 11.90
C LYS A 84 -9.53 2.94 11.18
N HIS A 85 -8.32 2.54 10.79
CA HIS A 85 -7.41 3.40 10.01
C HIS A 85 -7.99 3.73 8.63
N ILE A 86 -8.56 2.76 7.93
CA ILE A 86 -9.19 2.96 6.62
C ILE A 86 -10.41 3.88 6.74
N GLU A 87 -11.24 3.71 7.77
CA GLU A 87 -12.38 4.60 8.05
C GLU A 87 -11.92 6.05 8.25
N GLN A 88 -10.76 6.27 8.87
CA GLN A 88 -10.17 7.61 9.02
C GLN A 88 -9.60 8.20 7.73
N LEU A 89 -9.17 7.35 6.79
CA LEU A 89 -8.67 7.80 5.49
C LEU A 89 -9.81 8.16 4.53
N LEU A 90 -10.93 7.42 4.60
CA LEU A 90 -12.04 7.54 3.64
C LEU A 90 -13.23 8.36 4.14
N GLY A 91 -13.29 8.67 5.45
CA GLY A 91 -14.29 9.54 6.06
C GLY A 91 -13.92 11.01 6.00
#